data_AF-A0A2K1DWE4-F1
#
_entry.id   AF-A0A2K1DWE4-F1
#
_cell.length_a   1.000
_cell.length_b   1.000
_cell.length_c   1.000
_cell.angle_alpha   90.00
_cell.angle_beta   90.00
_cell.angle_gamma   90.00
#
_symmetry.space_group_name_H-M   'P 1'
#
loop_
_entity.id
_entity.type
_entity.pdbx_description
1 polymer ?
#
loop_
_entity_poly.entity_id
_entity_poly.type
_entity_poly.pdbx_seq_one_letter_code
_entity_poly.pdbx_strand_id
1 'polypeptide(L)'
;MKNLLITSLCILLFSSCQNNNRYTQQSPEIDIVKELIKNYNNKTYDITLYADTSKTFYNSKGDGLSPKDVIAYHEANDANYSQRGFMDKDQEYGMVKTDDGEVWVNCWLDWKGTLKVNNKEVIIPIHLTYRFLNGKIVREVGMWDPSEIVLALQGASSEHTDKINKVVEGWNAHDISNLKSLSVENLKRSSNGTVEVNNINEYEGFMKTFVTAFPDFTVQVDDSAVSGNKIFINWTVTGTHKGEFMGNAPTGKKMKSHGFSVWTLNNDGQFLSEEAYYDNLTLYNQLGIAPPK
;
A
#
# COMPACT_ATOMS: atom_id res chain seq x y z
N MET A 1 -32.52 -29.52 68.73
CA MET A 1 -32.06 -28.17 68.36
C MET A 1 -30.61 -28.12 67.84
N LYS A 2 -29.66 -28.95 68.34
CA LYS A 2 -28.29 -29.02 67.79
C LYS A 2 -28.21 -29.47 66.32
N ASN A 3 -29.08 -30.36 65.87
CA ASN A 3 -29.03 -30.90 64.50
C ASN A 3 -29.55 -29.92 63.42
N LEU A 4 -30.39 -28.93 63.78
CA LEU A 4 -30.84 -27.89 62.85
C LEU A 4 -29.78 -26.80 62.62
N LEU A 5 -28.96 -26.51 63.63
CA LEU A 5 -27.86 -25.54 63.52
C LEU A 5 -26.77 -26.03 62.56
N ILE A 6 -26.47 -27.32 62.56
CA ILE A 6 -25.44 -27.91 61.69
C ILE A 6 -25.92 -27.98 60.23
N THR A 7 -27.20 -28.26 59.98
CA THR A 7 -27.76 -28.26 58.62
C THR A 7 -27.86 -26.85 58.04
N SER A 8 -28.22 -25.85 58.86
CA SER A 8 -28.26 -24.45 58.41
C SER A 8 -26.87 -23.88 58.13
N LEU A 9 -25.84 -24.32 58.86
CA LEU A 9 -24.45 -23.90 58.64
C LEU A 9 -23.85 -24.54 57.37
N CYS A 10 -24.22 -25.78 57.04
CA CYS A 10 -23.82 -26.43 55.78
C CYS A 10 -24.46 -25.76 54.55
N ILE A 11 -25.71 -25.33 54.62
CA ILE A 11 -26.39 -24.64 53.50
C ILE A 11 -25.75 -23.25 53.23
N LEU A 12 -25.27 -22.57 54.27
CA LEU A 12 -24.52 -21.31 54.14
C LEU A 12 -23.12 -21.52 53.54
N LEU A 13 -22.44 -22.62 53.86
CA LEU A 13 -21.12 -22.96 53.30
C LEU A 13 -21.16 -23.32 51.80
N PHE A 14 -22.27 -23.89 51.30
CA PHE A 14 -22.45 -24.11 49.86
C PHE A 14 -22.86 -22.85 49.08
N SER A 15 -23.38 -21.84 49.76
CA SER A 15 -23.74 -20.55 49.14
C SER A 15 -22.55 -19.58 49.04
N SER A 16 -21.44 -19.84 49.74
CA SER A 16 -20.24 -18.97 49.72
C SER A 16 -19.26 -19.27 48.57
N CYS A 17 -19.49 -20.33 47.79
CA CYS A 17 -18.71 -20.63 46.59
C CYS A 17 -19.49 -20.23 45.33
N GLN A 18 -19.87 -18.95 45.22
CA GLN A 18 -20.16 -18.39 43.91
C GLN A 18 -18.82 -18.22 43.19
N ASN A 19 -18.45 -19.21 42.37
CA ASN A 19 -17.38 -19.05 41.39
C ASN A 19 -17.79 -17.93 40.42
N ASN A 20 -17.49 -16.70 40.77
CA ASN A 20 -17.49 -15.58 39.83
C ASN A 20 -16.31 -15.83 38.88
N ASN A 21 -16.51 -16.71 37.88
CA ASN A 21 -15.52 -16.93 36.83
C ASN A 21 -15.38 -15.63 36.04
N ARG A 22 -14.41 -14.81 36.46
CA ARG A 22 -14.06 -13.53 35.83
C ARG A 22 -13.25 -13.71 34.57
N TYR A 23 -12.76 -14.92 34.30
CA TYR A 23 -11.99 -15.28 33.12
C TYR A 23 -12.51 -16.60 32.53
N THR A 24 -12.54 -16.69 31.20
CA THR A 24 -12.81 -17.93 30.48
C THR A 24 -12.14 -17.92 29.09
N GLN A 25 -11.76 -19.09 28.61
CA GLN A 25 -11.31 -19.31 27.22
C GLN A 25 -12.43 -19.83 26.31
N GLN A 26 -13.64 -19.96 26.85
CA GLN A 26 -14.82 -20.45 26.15
C GLN A 26 -16.01 -19.54 26.47
N SER A 27 -16.54 -18.88 25.44
CA SER A 27 -17.73 -18.03 25.53
C SER A 27 -18.30 -17.74 24.14
N PRO A 28 -19.61 -17.44 24.01
CA PRO A 28 -20.19 -16.99 22.74
C PRO A 28 -19.49 -15.75 22.16
N GLU A 29 -18.99 -14.85 23.01
CA GLU A 29 -18.24 -13.66 22.58
C GLU A 29 -16.91 -14.03 21.92
N ILE A 30 -16.21 -15.07 22.42
CA ILE A 30 -15.00 -15.60 21.77
C ILE A 30 -15.32 -16.19 20.40
N ASP A 31 -16.45 -16.88 20.26
CA ASP A 31 -16.86 -17.47 18.98
C ASP A 31 -17.15 -16.38 17.94
N ILE A 32 -17.76 -15.25 18.35
CA ILE A 32 -17.93 -14.06 17.49
C ILE A 32 -16.58 -13.52 17.03
N VAL A 33 -15.61 -13.37 17.94
CA VAL A 33 -14.27 -12.86 17.57
C VAL A 33 -13.56 -13.81 16.61
N LYS A 34 -13.65 -15.14 16.80
CA LYS A 34 -13.09 -16.11 15.85
C LYS A 34 -13.70 -15.98 14.45
N GLU A 35 -15.02 -15.79 14.37
CA GLU A 35 -15.67 -15.55 13.07
C GLU A 35 -15.22 -14.21 12.45
N LEU A 36 -14.95 -13.17 13.24
CA LEU A 36 -14.36 -11.92 12.74
C LEU A 36 -12.98 -12.12 12.13
N ILE A 37 -12.11 -12.89 12.78
CA ILE A 37 -10.77 -13.21 12.25
C ILE A 37 -10.89 -13.96 10.92
N LYS A 38 -11.81 -14.92 10.85
CA LYS A 38 -12.10 -15.65 9.61
C LYS A 38 -12.67 -14.75 8.51
N ASN A 39 -13.59 -13.84 8.85
CA ASN A 39 -14.14 -12.87 7.91
C ASN A 39 -13.09 -11.89 7.38
N TYR A 40 -12.15 -11.47 8.23
CA TYR A 40 -11.01 -10.65 7.82
C TYR A 40 -10.12 -11.39 6.82
N ASN A 41 -9.76 -12.65 7.11
CA ASN A 41 -8.97 -13.49 6.20
C ASN A 41 -9.68 -13.72 4.85
N ASN A 42 -11.00 -13.86 4.87
CA ASN A 42 -11.83 -14.09 3.68
C ASN A 42 -12.29 -12.80 2.98
N LYS A 43 -12.01 -11.62 3.55
CA LYS A 43 -12.44 -10.30 3.05
C LYS A 43 -13.97 -10.15 2.92
N THR A 44 -14.74 -10.81 3.78
CA THR A 44 -16.22 -10.81 3.73
C THR A 44 -16.89 -9.82 4.70
N TYR A 45 -16.15 -9.31 5.70
CA TYR A 45 -16.54 -8.31 6.72
C TYR A 45 -18.03 -8.28 7.12
N ASP A 46 -18.37 -8.84 8.29
CA ASP A 46 -19.73 -8.78 8.84
C ASP A 46 -19.88 -7.66 9.89
N ILE A 47 -20.38 -6.51 9.46
CA ILE A 47 -20.63 -5.37 10.36
C ILE A 47 -21.79 -5.60 11.32
N THR A 48 -22.64 -6.60 11.06
CA THR A 48 -23.79 -6.86 11.94
C THR A 48 -23.33 -7.36 13.32
N LEU A 49 -22.08 -7.80 13.47
CA LEU A 49 -21.48 -8.19 14.75
C LEU A 49 -21.19 -6.98 15.66
N TYR A 50 -21.18 -5.78 15.11
CA TYR A 50 -20.93 -4.53 15.82
C TYR A 50 -22.23 -3.80 16.15
N ALA A 51 -22.22 -2.99 17.21
CA ALA A 51 -23.23 -1.96 17.42
C ALA A 51 -22.99 -0.79 16.46
N ASP A 52 -24.06 -0.12 16.02
CA ASP A 52 -23.97 1.04 15.11
C ASP A 52 -23.11 2.18 15.67
N THR A 53 -23.11 2.33 17.00
CA THR A 53 -22.31 3.33 17.72
C THR A 53 -20.92 2.84 18.11
N SER A 54 -20.53 1.64 17.68
CA SER A 54 -19.23 1.08 18.06
C SER A 54 -18.07 1.89 17.48
N LYS A 55 -16.93 1.81 18.16
CA LYS A 55 -15.71 2.52 17.77
C LYS A 55 -14.51 1.59 17.78
N THR A 56 -13.77 1.59 16.68
CA THR A 56 -12.55 0.81 16.49
C THR A 56 -11.33 1.71 16.51
N PHE A 57 -10.29 1.30 17.23
CA PHE A 57 -9.05 2.05 17.42
C PHE A 57 -7.85 1.18 17.06
N TYR A 58 -7.16 1.51 15.97
CA TYR A 58 -5.96 0.80 15.53
C TYR A 58 -4.73 1.68 15.77
N ASN A 59 -3.84 1.26 16.68
CA ASN A 59 -2.63 2.01 17.08
C ASN A 59 -2.88 3.50 17.39
N SER A 60 -4.08 3.84 17.89
CA SER A 60 -4.55 5.22 18.05
C SER A 60 -5.43 5.40 19.28
N LYS A 61 -5.46 6.63 19.80
CA LYS A 61 -6.40 7.11 20.83
C LYS A 61 -7.27 8.28 20.34
N GLY A 62 -7.18 8.63 19.05
CA GLY A 62 -7.93 9.72 18.43
C GLY A 62 -9.39 9.34 18.18
N ASP A 63 -9.98 9.93 17.14
CA ASP A 63 -11.35 9.59 16.74
C ASP A 63 -11.40 8.15 16.22
N GLY A 64 -12.22 7.31 16.87
CA GLY A 64 -12.38 5.90 16.47
C GLY A 64 -13.17 5.76 15.16
N LEU A 65 -12.82 4.73 14.40
CA LEU A 65 -13.50 4.36 13.15
C LEU A 65 -14.90 3.82 13.44
N SER A 66 -15.87 4.13 12.58
CA SER A 66 -17.15 3.44 12.57
C SER A 66 -17.01 2.04 11.94
N PRO A 67 -17.97 1.11 12.13
CA PRO A 67 -17.93 -0.21 11.47
C PRO A 67 -17.75 -0.13 9.95
N LYS A 68 -18.36 0.88 9.31
CA LYS A 68 -18.23 1.10 7.87
C LYS A 68 -16.83 1.58 7.49
N ASP A 69 -16.25 2.47 8.27
CA ASP A 69 -14.91 3.01 7.99
C ASP A 69 -13.81 1.96 8.22
N VAL A 70 -14.04 0.97 9.09
CA VAL A 70 -13.14 -0.18 9.26
C VAL A 70 -13.00 -0.99 7.96
N ILE A 71 -14.09 -1.17 7.20
CA ILE A 71 -14.03 -1.87 5.90
C ILE A 71 -13.15 -1.07 4.93
N ALA A 72 -13.42 0.22 4.78
CA ALA A 72 -12.65 1.09 3.88
C ALA A 72 -11.16 1.14 4.25
N TYR A 73 -10.85 1.16 5.56
CA TYR A 73 -9.49 1.09 6.07
C TYR A 73 -8.77 -0.19 5.62
N HIS A 74 -9.43 -1.35 5.75
CA HIS A 74 -8.83 -2.63 5.35
C HIS A 74 -8.70 -2.78 3.83
N GLU A 75 -9.68 -2.29 3.05
CA GLU A 75 -9.62 -2.27 1.59
C GLU A 75 -8.48 -1.40 1.06
N ALA A 76 -8.26 -0.23 1.66
CA ALA A 76 -7.14 0.64 1.31
C ALA A 76 -5.79 -0.04 1.59
N ASN A 77 -5.66 -0.70 2.74
CA ASN A 77 -4.44 -1.42 3.10
C ASN A 77 -4.18 -2.64 2.20
N ASP A 78 -5.23 -3.33 1.75
CA ASP A 78 -5.13 -4.48 0.84
C ASP A 78 -4.44 -4.15 -0.49
N ALA A 79 -4.43 -2.88 -0.90
CA ALA A 79 -3.68 -2.43 -2.07
C ALA A 79 -2.18 -2.75 -1.95
N ASN A 80 -1.62 -2.75 -0.74
CA ASN A 80 -0.19 -2.93 -0.48
C ASN A 80 0.28 -4.40 -0.44
N TYR A 81 -0.63 -5.38 -0.37
CA TYR A 81 -0.29 -6.78 -0.14
C TYR A 81 -0.72 -7.70 -1.28
N SER A 82 0.15 -8.62 -1.69
CA SER A 82 -0.19 -9.72 -2.60
C SER A 82 -0.92 -10.84 -1.86
N GLN A 83 -0.58 -11.05 -0.59
CA GLN A 83 -1.23 -11.97 0.35
C GLN A 83 -1.22 -11.36 1.74
N ARG A 84 -2.31 -11.54 2.51
CA ARG A 84 -2.39 -11.13 3.92
C ARG A 84 -3.39 -11.96 4.71
N GLY A 85 -3.17 -12.11 6.01
CA GLY A 85 -4.13 -12.72 6.92
C GLY A 85 -3.53 -13.06 8.29
N PHE A 86 -4.40 -13.34 9.25
CA PHE A 86 -4.01 -13.98 10.51
C PHE A 86 -3.64 -15.44 10.27
N MET A 87 -2.60 -15.88 10.95
CA MET A 87 -2.11 -17.26 10.92
C MET A 87 -2.98 -18.15 11.82
N ASP A 88 -3.20 -19.41 11.43
CA ASP A 88 -4.10 -20.33 12.15
C ASP A 88 -3.44 -21.01 13.38
N LYS A 89 -2.15 -20.77 13.61
CA LYS A 89 -1.39 -21.33 14.73
C LYS A 89 -1.27 -20.31 15.86
N ASP A 90 -1.13 -20.83 17.09
CA ASP A 90 -0.79 -20.05 18.28
C ASP A 90 -1.73 -18.87 18.56
N GLN A 91 -2.99 -18.98 18.13
CA GLN A 91 -4.02 -17.99 18.44
C GLN A 91 -4.54 -18.20 19.87
N GLU A 92 -4.41 -17.17 20.70
CA GLU A 92 -4.92 -17.18 22.06
C GLU A 92 -6.13 -16.26 22.20
N TYR A 93 -7.13 -16.73 22.96
CA TYR A 93 -8.36 -15.99 23.25
C TYR A 93 -8.68 -16.08 24.74
N GLY A 94 -9.02 -14.94 25.33
CA GLY A 94 -9.43 -14.85 26.73
C GLY A 94 -10.52 -13.81 26.94
N MET A 95 -11.67 -14.25 27.46
CA MET A 95 -12.73 -13.35 27.87
C MET A 95 -12.59 -13.01 29.35
N VAL A 96 -12.75 -11.74 29.70
CA VAL A 96 -12.76 -11.25 31.07
C VAL A 96 -14.03 -10.46 31.39
N LYS A 97 -14.47 -10.57 32.65
CA LYS A 97 -15.51 -9.71 33.24
C LYS A 97 -14.89 -8.75 34.25
N THR A 98 -15.04 -7.45 34.02
CA THR A 98 -14.52 -6.39 34.90
C THR A 98 -15.34 -6.24 36.18
N ASP A 99 -14.85 -5.48 37.16
CA ASP A 99 -15.60 -5.17 38.38
C ASP A 99 -16.87 -4.38 38.09
N ASP A 100 -16.87 -3.59 37.01
CA ASP A 100 -18.01 -2.83 36.51
C ASP A 100 -18.97 -3.67 35.66
N GLY A 101 -18.73 -4.97 35.53
CA GLY A 101 -19.56 -5.90 34.77
C GLY A 101 -19.38 -5.84 33.25
N GLU A 102 -18.33 -5.17 32.76
CA GLU A 102 -18.03 -5.15 31.34
C GLU A 102 -17.47 -6.50 30.88
N VAL A 103 -17.83 -6.90 29.66
CA VAL A 103 -17.31 -8.11 29.01
C VAL A 103 -16.29 -7.69 27.97
N TRP A 104 -15.08 -8.22 28.09
CA TRP A 104 -14.00 -7.99 27.14
C TRP A 104 -13.44 -9.30 26.62
N VAL A 105 -13.21 -9.40 25.31
CA VAL A 105 -12.48 -10.51 24.70
C VAL A 105 -11.13 -9.99 24.23
N ASN A 106 -10.07 -10.60 24.71
CA ASN A 106 -8.69 -10.33 24.32
C ASN A 106 -8.19 -11.45 23.43
N CYS A 107 -7.47 -11.12 22.37
CA CYS A 107 -6.75 -12.10 21.58
C CYS A 107 -5.32 -11.67 21.27
N TRP A 108 -4.46 -12.67 21.17
CA TRP A 108 -3.08 -12.56 20.73
C TRP A 108 -2.93 -13.44 19.51
N LEU A 109 -2.55 -12.81 18.40
CA LEU A 109 -2.59 -13.39 17.07
C LEU A 109 -1.31 -13.03 16.33
N ASP A 110 -0.86 -13.91 15.44
CA ASP A 110 0.16 -13.55 14.46
C ASP A 110 -0.49 -13.24 13.12
N TRP A 111 -0.15 -12.08 12.55
CA TRP A 111 -0.57 -11.66 11.22
C TRP A 111 0.59 -11.76 10.24
N LYS A 112 0.36 -12.34 9.07
CA LYS A 112 1.35 -12.43 8.00
C LYS A 112 0.88 -11.65 6.78
N GLY A 113 1.79 -10.89 6.17
CA GLY A 113 1.56 -10.21 4.91
C GLY A 113 2.77 -10.25 3.98
N THR A 114 2.53 -10.29 2.68
CA THR A 114 3.54 -10.21 1.62
C THR A 114 3.34 -8.91 0.86
N LEU A 115 4.33 -8.01 0.89
CA LEU A 115 4.24 -6.68 0.27
C LEU A 115 4.34 -6.78 -1.25
N LYS A 116 3.44 -6.10 -1.99
CA LYS A 116 3.52 -6.03 -3.46
C LYS A 116 4.75 -5.28 -3.96
N VAL A 117 5.29 -4.36 -3.14
CA VAL A 117 6.35 -3.45 -3.56
C VAL A 117 7.69 -4.16 -3.79
N ASN A 118 7.97 -5.21 -3.02
CA ASN A 118 9.26 -5.91 -3.04
C ASN A 118 9.18 -7.39 -2.63
N ASN A 119 7.97 -7.97 -2.55
CA ASN A 119 7.71 -9.34 -2.11
C ASN A 119 8.21 -9.69 -0.70
N LYS A 120 8.56 -8.69 0.12
CA LYS A 120 8.97 -8.92 1.50
C LYS A 120 7.79 -9.50 2.29
N GLU A 121 8.04 -10.64 2.94
CA GLU A 121 7.13 -11.20 3.92
C GLU A 121 7.39 -10.57 5.29
N VAL A 122 6.32 -10.24 6.00
CA VAL A 122 6.35 -9.68 7.36
C VAL A 122 5.38 -10.48 8.22
N ILE A 123 5.81 -10.85 9.42
CA ILE A 123 4.97 -11.46 10.46
C ILE A 123 4.93 -10.49 11.64
N ILE A 124 3.73 -10.12 12.07
CA ILE A 124 3.49 -9.12 13.11
C ILE A 124 2.63 -9.74 14.21
N PRO A 125 3.12 -9.75 15.45
CA PRO A 125 2.30 -10.04 16.61
C PRO A 125 1.26 -8.93 16.80
N ILE A 126 -0.01 -9.31 16.90
CA ILE A 126 -1.14 -8.40 17.06
C ILE A 126 -1.90 -8.74 18.34
N HIS A 127 -2.17 -7.72 19.13
CA HIS A 127 -3.14 -7.80 20.21
C HIS A 127 -4.42 -7.08 19.81
N LEU A 128 -5.56 -7.78 19.86
CA LEU A 128 -6.88 -7.15 19.69
C LEU A 128 -7.70 -7.35 20.95
N THR A 129 -8.49 -6.35 21.30
CA THR A 129 -9.41 -6.42 22.42
C THR A 129 -10.77 -5.82 22.06
N TYR A 130 -11.83 -6.52 22.44
CA TYR A 130 -13.20 -6.24 22.05
C TYR A 130 -14.08 -6.11 23.29
N ARG A 131 -14.75 -4.97 23.45
CA ARG A 131 -15.79 -4.81 24.49
C ARG A 131 -17.14 -5.20 23.92
N PHE A 132 -17.86 -6.03 24.65
CA PHE A 132 -19.20 -6.49 24.31
C PHE A 132 -20.26 -5.82 25.18
N LEU A 133 -21.42 -5.57 24.57
CA LEU A 133 -22.67 -5.22 25.25
C LEU A 133 -23.82 -5.88 24.50
N ASN A 134 -24.66 -6.65 25.20
CA ASN A 134 -25.82 -7.35 24.61
C ASN A 134 -25.46 -8.19 23.36
N GLY A 135 -24.32 -8.90 23.40
CA GLY A 135 -23.86 -9.76 22.31
C GLY A 135 -23.33 -9.01 21.07
N LYS A 136 -23.18 -7.68 21.14
CA LYS A 136 -22.60 -6.85 20.08
C LYS A 136 -21.29 -6.24 20.53
N ILE A 137 -20.37 -6.05 19.59
CA ILE A 137 -19.13 -5.31 19.84
C ILE A 137 -19.45 -3.83 19.88
N VAL A 138 -19.13 -3.20 21.01
CA VAL A 138 -19.30 -1.75 21.21
C VAL A 138 -17.97 -1.01 21.16
N ARG A 139 -16.84 -1.72 21.24
CA ARG A 139 -15.51 -1.15 21.11
C ARG A 139 -14.51 -2.21 20.67
N GLU A 140 -13.61 -1.84 19.78
CA GLU A 140 -12.45 -2.64 19.39
C GLU A 140 -11.18 -1.80 19.54
N VAL A 141 -10.12 -2.39 20.06
CA VAL A 141 -8.79 -1.80 20.08
C VAL A 141 -7.80 -2.82 19.53
N GLY A 142 -7.03 -2.43 18.51
CA GLY A 142 -5.95 -3.23 17.97
C GLY A 142 -4.61 -2.53 18.15
N MET A 143 -3.61 -3.30 18.61
CA MET A 143 -2.25 -2.85 18.87
C MET A 143 -1.25 -3.77 18.19
N TRP A 144 -0.34 -3.20 17.42
CA TRP A 144 0.76 -3.90 16.75
C TRP A 144 1.85 -2.90 16.36
N ASP A 145 3.05 -3.38 16.05
CA ASP A 145 4.12 -2.54 15.49
C ASP A 145 4.07 -2.55 13.96
N PRO A 146 3.68 -1.43 13.29
CA PRO A 146 3.66 -1.36 11.83
C PRO A 146 5.01 -0.96 11.22
N SER A 147 6.05 -0.68 12.03
CA SER A 147 7.27 0.00 11.60
C SER A 147 7.97 -0.74 10.46
N GLU A 148 8.01 -2.07 10.50
CA GLU A 148 8.65 -2.86 9.44
C GLU A 148 7.96 -2.70 8.08
N ILE A 149 6.61 -2.65 8.06
CA ILE A 149 5.84 -2.40 6.84
C ILE A 149 6.09 -0.97 6.36
N VAL A 150 5.98 0.01 7.26
CA VAL A 150 6.12 1.43 6.94
C VAL A 150 7.51 1.71 6.36
N LEU A 151 8.56 1.20 6.98
CA LEU A 151 9.94 1.35 6.50
C LEU A 151 10.17 0.65 5.16
N ALA A 152 9.55 -0.52 4.92
CA ALA A 152 9.66 -1.19 3.64
C ALA A 152 8.98 -0.39 2.51
N LEU A 153 7.80 0.17 2.76
CA LEU A 153 7.09 1.00 1.79
C LEU A 153 7.83 2.32 1.51
N GLN A 154 8.36 2.96 2.55
CA GLN A 154 9.16 4.20 2.42
C GLN A 154 10.49 3.95 1.70
N GLY A 155 11.21 2.89 2.07
CA GLY A 155 12.49 2.53 1.46
C GLY A 155 12.34 2.25 -0.03
N ALA A 156 11.32 1.48 -0.42
CA ALA A 156 11.03 1.22 -1.82
C ALA A 156 10.62 2.49 -2.58
N SER A 157 9.83 3.38 -1.97
CA SER A 157 9.49 4.67 -2.57
C SER A 157 10.73 5.52 -2.85
N SER A 158 11.67 5.60 -1.89
CA SER A 158 12.93 6.33 -2.07
C SER A 158 13.78 5.72 -3.18
N GLU A 159 13.94 4.38 -3.18
CA GLU A 159 14.72 3.67 -4.19
C GLU A 159 14.15 3.89 -5.60
N HIS A 160 12.82 3.83 -5.74
CA HIS A 160 12.12 4.07 -7.00
C HIS A 160 12.35 5.51 -7.50
N THR A 161 12.21 6.52 -6.64
CA THR A 161 12.51 7.91 -6.99
C THR A 161 13.97 8.08 -7.43
N ASP A 162 14.92 7.46 -6.72
CA ASP A 162 16.34 7.52 -7.08
C ASP A 162 16.64 6.88 -8.45
N LYS A 163 15.95 5.77 -8.79
CA LYS A 163 16.08 5.14 -10.11
C LYS A 163 15.65 6.08 -11.23
N ILE A 164 14.54 6.80 -11.06
CA ILE A 164 14.10 7.78 -12.06
C ILE A 164 15.06 8.96 -12.17
N ASN A 165 15.59 9.46 -11.05
CA ASN A 165 16.60 10.51 -11.08
C ASN A 165 17.83 10.08 -11.89
N LYS A 166 18.31 8.86 -11.72
CA LYS A 166 19.41 8.30 -12.53
C LYS A 166 19.09 8.19 -14.02
N VAL A 167 17.84 7.88 -14.38
CA VAL A 167 17.39 7.86 -15.78
C VAL A 167 17.41 9.28 -16.35
N VAL A 168 16.93 10.27 -15.60
CA VAL A 168 16.91 11.68 -16.01
C VAL A 168 18.32 12.27 -16.11
N GLU A 169 19.22 11.92 -15.18
CA GLU A 169 20.65 12.23 -15.27
C GLU A 169 21.26 11.66 -16.55
N GLY A 170 20.93 10.41 -16.90
CA GLY A 170 21.35 9.78 -18.15
C GLY A 170 20.83 10.52 -19.39
N TRP A 171 19.56 10.92 -19.40
CA TRP A 171 19.02 11.76 -20.46
C TRP A 171 19.76 13.09 -20.58
N ASN A 172 20.02 13.80 -19.48
CA ASN A 172 20.76 15.06 -19.48
C ASN A 172 22.25 14.91 -19.87
N ALA A 173 22.84 13.76 -19.58
CA ALA A 173 24.21 13.43 -19.95
C ALA A 173 24.34 12.81 -21.34
N HIS A 174 23.22 12.56 -22.03
CA HIS A 174 23.14 11.80 -23.28
C HIS A 174 23.75 10.39 -23.16
N ASP A 175 23.60 9.77 -21.99
CA ASP A 175 24.13 8.44 -21.65
C ASP A 175 23.00 7.49 -21.21
N ILE A 176 22.81 6.44 -22.00
CA ILE A 176 21.78 5.42 -21.78
C ILE A 176 22.15 4.39 -20.70
N SER A 177 23.40 4.39 -20.21
CA SER A 177 23.97 3.32 -19.38
C SER A 177 23.16 3.04 -18.12
N ASN A 178 22.70 4.10 -17.44
CA ASN A 178 21.84 3.97 -16.26
C ASN A 178 20.53 3.25 -16.61
N LEU A 179 19.82 3.70 -17.66
CA LEU A 179 18.58 3.06 -18.09
C LEU A 179 18.81 1.60 -18.47
N LYS A 180 19.89 1.28 -19.19
CA LYS A 180 20.27 -0.11 -19.52
C LYS A 180 20.44 -0.97 -18.28
N SER A 181 21.14 -0.47 -17.27
CA SER A 181 21.40 -1.22 -16.03
C SER A 181 20.15 -1.43 -15.17
N LEU A 182 19.18 -0.51 -15.26
CA LEU A 182 17.99 -0.48 -14.41
C LEU A 182 16.75 -1.09 -15.08
N SER A 183 16.84 -1.53 -16.34
CA SER A 183 15.70 -2.01 -17.12
C SER A 183 15.86 -3.48 -17.50
N VAL A 184 14.74 -4.13 -17.79
CA VAL A 184 14.75 -5.40 -18.52
C VAL A 184 15.19 -5.16 -19.97
N GLU A 185 15.76 -6.17 -20.62
CA GLU A 185 16.20 -6.04 -22.03
C GLU A 185 15.05 -5.69 -22.99
N ASN A 186 13.84 -6.21 -22.71
CA ASN A 186 12.62 -6.01 -23.49
C ASN A 186 11.76 -4.85 -22.95
N LEU A 187 12.39 -3.81 -22.37
CA LEU A 187 11.72 -2.58 -21.95
C LEU A 187 10.87 -2.03 -23.10
N LYS A 188 9.60 -1.73 -22.82
CA LYS A 188 8.70 -1.10 -23.79
C LYS A 188 8.46 0.37 -23.45
N ARG A 189 8.55 1.24 -24.45
CA ARG A 189 8.09 2.63 -24.34
C ARG A 189 6.93 2.86 -25.29
N SER A 190 5.88 3.47 -24.77
CA SER A 190 4.80 4.03 -25.59
C SER A 190 4.64 5.51 -25.30
N SER A 191 4.24 6.29 -26.30
CA SER A 191 3.80 7.67 -26.12
C SER A 191 2.41 7.87 -26.72
N ASN A 192 1.51 8.53 -25.98
CA ASN A 192 0.14 8.82 -26.44
C ASN A 192 -0.59 7.61 -27.08
N GLY A 193 -0.44 6.42 -26.48
CA GLY A 193 -1.04 5.16 -26.95
C GLY A 193 -0.32 4.46 -28.11
N THR A 194 0.80 4.99 -28.61
CA THR A 194 1.60 4.41 -29.69
C THR A 194 2.89 3.82 -29.14
N VAL A 195 3.22 2.58 -29.50
CA VAL A 195 4.50 1.94 -29.13
C VAL A 195 5.63 2.55 -29.95
N GLU A 196 6.63 3.09 -29.27
CA GLU A 196 7.82 3.71 -29.89
C GLU A 196 9.04 2.79 -29.82
N VAL A 197 9.11 1.97 -28.76
CA VAL A 197 10.29 1.16 -28.41
C VAL A 197 9.82 -0.18 -27.85
N ASN A 198 10.46 -1.27 -28.28
CA ASN A 198 10.19 -2.64 -27.82
C ASN A 198 11.34 -3.28 -27.04
N ASN A 199 12.51 -2.65 -27.01
CA ASN A 199 13.68 -3.12 -26.27
C ASN A 199 14.66 -1.99 -25.98
N ILE A 200 15.65 -2.27 -25.14
CA ILE A 200 16.60 -1.25 -24.68
C ILE A 200 17.49 -0.66 -25.79
N ASN A 201 17.76 -1.41 -26.86
CA ASN A 201 18.55 -0.91 -27.99
C ASN A 201 17.74 0.07 -28.85
N GLU A 202 16.45 -0.20 -29.05
CA GLU A 202 15.52 0.75 -29.67
C GLU A 202 15.38 2.02 -28.83
N TYR A 203 15.40 1.92 -27.49
CA TYR A 203 15.38 3.09 -26.60
C TYR A 203 16.63 3.95 -26.77
N GLU A 204 17.81 3.33 -26.89
CA GLU A 204 19.05 4.06 -27.19
C GLU A 204 18.98 4.79 -28.53
N GLY A 205 18.41 4.15 -29.56
CA GLY A 205 18.14 4.78 -30.85
C GLY A 205 17.22 6.00 -30.71
N PHE A 206 16.13 5.86 -29.95
CA PHE A 206 15.21 6.93 -29.63
C PHE A 206 15.91 8.11 -28.94
N MET A 207 16.72 7.86 -27.90
CA MET A 207 17.51 8.90 -27.25
C MET A 207 18.43 9.63 -28.24
N LYS A 208 19.15 8.89 -29.10
CA LYS A 208 20.05 9.48 -30.11
C LYS A 208 19.33 10.42 -31.08
N THR A 209 18.07 10.13 -31.44
CA THR A 209 17.24 11.04 -32.24
C THR A 209 17.04 12.38 -31.56
N PHE A 210 16.72 12.39 -30.26
CA PHE A 210 16.54 13.63 -29.49
C PHE A 210 17.86 14.37 -29.26
N VAL A 211 18.95 13.66 -28.95
CA VAL A 211 20.29 14.24 -28.80
C VAL A 211 20.74 14.93 -30.08
N THR A 212 20.47 14.32 -31.24
CA THR A 212 20.82 14.89 -32.54
C THR A 212 19.98 16.15 -32.82
N ALA A 213 18.67 16.08 -32.61
CA ALA A 213 17.75 17.18 -32.88
C ALA A 213 17.96 18.38 -31.93
N PHE A 214 18.21 18.11 -30.64
CA PHE A 214 18.27 19.09 -29.55
C PHE A 214 19.52 18.86 -28.68
N PRO A 215 20.75 19.07 -29.18
CA PRO A 215 21.98 18.72 -28.48
C PRO A 215 22.22 19.49 -27.16
N ASP A 216 21.38 20.47 -26.85
CA ASP A 216 21.37 21.24 -25.60
C ASP A 216 20.10 20.98 -24.78
N PHE A 217 19.39 19.87 -25.01
CA PHE A 217 18.18 19.59 -24.27
C PHE A 217 18.48 19.30 -22.79
N THR A 218 17.52 19.64 -21.94
CA THR A 218 17.52 19.28 -20.53
C THR A 218 16.14 18.77 -20.13
N VAL A 219 16.12 17.72 -19.32
CA VAL A 219 14.96 17.10 -18.71
C VAL A 219 14.98 17.43 -17.21
N GLN A 220 13.84 17.89 -16.69
CA GLN A 220 13.60 18.13 -15.28
C GLN A 220 12.39 17.31 -14.83
N VAL A 221 12.49 16.66 -13.67
CA VAL A 221 11.33 16.11 -12.96
C VAL A 221 10.72 17.23 -12.14
N ASP A 222 9.47 17.57 -12.43
CA ASP A 222 8.73 18.62 -11.73
C ASP A 222 8.06 18.09 -10.46
N ASP A 223 7.54 16.86 -10.55
CA ASP A 223 6.89 16.15 -9.44
C ASP A 223 6.96 14.63 -9.66
N SER A 224 6.92 13.86 -8.57
CA SER A 224 6.93 12.40 -8.64
C SER A 224 6.10 11.75 -7.53
N ALA A 225 5.47 10.63 -7.86
CA ALA A 225 4.77 9.77 -6.90
C ALA A 225 5.07 8.30 -7.17
N VAL A 226 5.12 7.51 -6.11
CA VAL A 226 5.29 6.05 -6.20
C VAL A 226 4.05 5.39 -5.61
N SER A 227 3.50 4.42 -6.33
CA SER A 227 2.40 3.58 -5.82
C SER A 227 2.64 2.14 -6.25
N GLY A 228 2.96 1.28 -5.28
CA GLY A 228 3.34 -0.10 -5.55
C GLY A 228 4.54 -0.18 -6.49
N ASN A 229 4.38 -0.86 -7.62
CA ASN A 229 5.41 -1.03 -8.64
C ASN A 229 5.36 0.02 -9.77
N LYS A 230 4.63 1.13 -9.57
CA LYS A 230 4.54 2.21 -10.56
C LYS A 230 5.14 3.50 -10.01
N ILE A 231 5.82 4.22 -10.90
CA ILE A 231 6.34 5.56 -10.65
C ILE A 231 5.68 6.51 -11.64
N PHE A 232 5.12 7.58 -11.12
CA PHE A 232 4.43 8.62 -11.87
C PHE A 232 5.31 9.86 -11.81
N ILE A 233 5.65 10.42 -12.96
CA ILE A 233 6.46 11.63 -13.03
C ILE A 233 5.82 12.68 -13.93
N ASN A 234 5.76 13.92 -13.44
CA ASN A 234 5.61 15.09 -14.27
C ASN A 234 7.01 15.58 -14.64
N TRP A 235 7.21 15.93 -15.89
CA TRP A 235 8.50 16.40 -16.37
C TRP A 235 8.38 17.54 -17.36
N THR A 236 9.45 18.32 -17.42
CA THR A 236 9.65 19.40 -18.38
C THR A 236 10.91 19.11 -19.19
N VAL A 237 10.81 19.20 -20.51
CA VAL A 237 11.95 19.17 -21.42
C VAL A 237 12.09 20.52 -22.09
N THR A 238 13.31 21.05 -22.13
CA THR A 238 13.67 22.24 -22.90
C THR A 238 14.83 21.96 -23.81
N GLY A 239 14.97 22.67 -24.93
CA GLY A 239 16.13 22.56 -25.81
C GLY A 239 16.02 23.46 -27.05
N THR A 240 17.01 23.39 -27.94
CA THR A 240 17.06 24.16 -29.20
C THR A 240 17.18 23.23 -30.40
N HIS A 241 16.30 23.38 -31.39
CA HIS A 241 16.30 22.55 -32.60
C HIS A 241 17.48 22.90 -33.52
N LYS A 242 18.59 22.17 -33.36
CA LYS A 242 19.89 22.40 -34.03
C LYS A 242 20.30 21.27 -34.98
N GLY A 243 19.70 20.08 -34.87
CA GLY A 243 19.86 18.99 -35.83
C GLY A 243 18.56 18.65 -36.55
N GLU A 244 18.59 17.63 -37.40
CA GLU A 244 17.39 17.12 -38.06
C GLU A 244 16.44 16.47 -37.04
N PHE A 245 15.15 16.77 -37.14
CA PHE A 245 14.11 16.17 -36.30
C PHE A 245 12.93 15.70 -37.15
N MET A 246 12.68 14.39 -37.15
CA MET A 246 11.57 13.77 -37.89
C MET A 246 11.50 14.21 -39.37
N GLY A 247 12.65 14.25 -40.05
CA GLY A 247 12.75 14.67 -41.46
C GLY A 247 12.69 16.18 -41.71
N ASN A 248 12.66 17.00 -40.66
CA ASN A 248 12.69 18.46 -40.77
C ASN A 248 14.09 19.01 -40.47
N ALA A 249 14.53 19.99 -41.27
CA ALA A 249 15.79 20.70 -41.07
C ALA A 249 15.78 21.51 -39.76
N PRO A 250 16.96 21.77 -39.16
CA PRO A 250 17.06 22.52 -37.93
C PRO A 250 16.53 23.95 -38.09
N THR A 251 15.62 24.34 -37.19
CA THR A 251 14.94 25.64 -37.25
C THR A 251 15.61 26.73 -36.42
N GLY A 252 16.53 26.35 -35.52
CA GLY A 252 17.15 27.25 -34.54
C GLY A 252 16.21 27.71 -33.42
N LYS A 253 14.94 27.29 -33.43
CA LYS A 253 13.95 27.68 -32.41
C LYS A 253 14.11 26.84 -31.15
N LYS A 254 13.72 27.44 -30.02
CA LYS A 254 13.63 26.77 -28.73
C LYS A 254 12.33 25.98 -28.64
N MET A 255 12.38 24.88 -27.88
CA MET A 255 11.21 24.15 -27.44
C MET A 255 11.14 24.09 -25.92
N LYS A 256 9.91 24.04 -25.42
CA LYS A 256 9.56 23.61 -24.08
C LYS A 256 8.38 22.65 -24.19
N SER A 257 8.54 21.43 -23.72
CA SER A 257 7.49 20.42 -23.65
C SER A 257 7.26 20.01 -22.21
N HIS A 258 5.99 19.83 -21.85
CA HIS A 258 5.57 19.29 -20.57
C HIS A 258 4.95 17.93 -20.81
N GLY A 259 5.23 16.99 -19.93
CA GLY A 259 4.71 15.64 -20.06
C GLY A 259 4.55 14.93 -18.73
N PHE A 260 3.89 13.79 -18.82
CA PHE A 260 3.67 12.87 -17.73
C PHE A 260 4.09 11.48 -18.18
N SER A 261 4.84 10.74 -17.36
CA SER A 261 5.15 9.35 -17.65
C SER A 261 4.77 8.44 -16.48
N VAL A 262 4.26 7.26 -16.81
CA VAL A 262 4.09 6.14 -15.88
C VAL A 262 5.14 5.08 -16.19
N TRP A 263 6.06 4.89 -15.25
CA TRP A 263 7.05 3.81 -15.29
C TRP A 263 6.52 2.64 -14.48
N THR A 264 6.56 1.43 -15.05
CA THR A 264 6.17 0.20 -14.36
C THR A 264 7.41 -0.66 -14.13
N LEU A 265 7.57 -1.18 -12.91
CA LEU A 265 8.67 -2.03 -12.51
C LEU A 265 8.21 -3.48 -12.38
N ASN A 266 9.12 -4.41 -12.66
CA ASN A 266 8.94 -5.82 -12.34
C ASN A 266 9.21 -6.08 -10.84
N ASN A 267 9.09 -7.34 -10.43
CA ASN A 267 9.29 -7.76 -9.04
C ASN A 267 10.74 -7.61 -8.53
N ASP A 268 11.70 -7.52 -9.44
CA ASP A 268 13.12 -7.30 -9.13
C ASP A 268 13.48 -5.80 -9.10
N GLY A 269 12.47 -4.93 -9.24
CA GLY A 269 12.65 -3.49 -9.26
C GLY A 269 13.34 -2.98 -10.54
N GLN A 270 13.27 -3.72 -11.65
CA GLN A 270 13.74 -3.27 -12.96
C GLN A 270 12.60 -2.63 -13.75
N PHE A 271 12.90 -1.59 -14.54
CA PHE A 271 11.91 -0.98 -15.43
C PHE A 271 11.47 -1.97 -16.51
N LEU A 272 10.15 -2.22 -16.54
CA LEU A 272 9.47 -3.08 -17.50
C LEU A 272 8.86 -2.28 -18.65
N SER A 273 8.30 -1.11 -18.34
CA SER A 273 7.71 -0.24 -19.36
C SER A 273 7.65 1.22 -18.93
N GLU A 274 7.60 2.10 -19.92
CA GLU A 274 7.25 3.51 -19.79
C GLU A 274 6.06 3.83 -20.69
N GLU A 275 5.06 4.51 -20.14
CA GLU A 275 3.98 5.11 -20.90
C GLU A 275 3.99 6.63 -20.71
N ALA A 276 4.33 7.35 -21.76
CA ALA A 276 4.49 8.80 -21.76
C ALA A 276 3.30 9.52 -22.42
N TYR A 277 2.94 10.68 -21.89
CA TYR A 277 1.86 11.52 -22.38
C TYR A 277 2.37 12.96 -22.47
N TYR A 278 2.35 13.53 -23.67
CA TYR A 278 2.80 14.90 -23.92
C TYR A 278 2.24 15.45 -25.23
N ASP A 279 2.13 16.77 -25.30
CA ASP A 279 1.54 17.46 -26.46
C ASP A 279 2.55 17.66 -27.59
N ASN A 280 2.55 16.71 -28.54
CA ASN A 280 3.34 16.78 -29.76
C ASN A 280 2.96 17.99 -30.64
N LEU A 281 1.69 18.39 -30.67
CA LEU A 281 1.24 19.49 -31.53
C LEU A 281 1.82 20.82 -31.05
N THR A 282 1.85 21.05 -29.73
CA THR A 282 2.50 22.21 -29.13
C THR A 282 3.99 22.25 -29.43
N LEU A 283 4.68 21.10 -29.39
CA LEU A 283 6.09 21.01 -29.81
C LEU A 283 6.27 21.40 -31.28
N TYR A 284 5.50 20.81 -32.20
CA TYR A 284 5.61 21.08 -33.63
C TYR A 284 5.33 22.56 -33.96
N ASN A 285 4.33 23.16 -33.32
CA ASN A 285 4.01 24.58 -33.48
C ASN A 285 5.15 25.50 -33.03
N GLN A 286 5.80 25.21 -31.89
CA GLN A 286 6.95 25.99 -31.41
C GLN A 286 8.11 25.96 -32.40
N LEU A 287 8.35 24.80 -33.02
CA LEU A 287 9.40 24.63 -34.03
C LEU A 287 8.97 25.20 -35.40
N GLY A 288 7.67 25.34 -35.64
CA GLY A 288 7.13 25.73 -36.95
C GLY A 288 7.36 24.64 -38.00
N ILE A 289 7.25 23.37 -37.58
CA ILE A 289 7.34 22.21 -38.47
C ILE A 289 5.95 21.56 -38.59
N ALA A 290 5.70 20.88 -39.70
CA ALA A 290 4.46 20.14 -39.87
C ALA A 290 4.49 18.85 -39.00
N PRO A 291 3.36 18.45 -38.41
CA PRO A 291 3.25 17.13 -37.79
C PRO A 291 3.59 16.01 -38.79
N PRO A 292 4.17 14.89 -38.33
CA PRO A 292 4.31 13.68 -39.15
C PRO A 292 2.95 13.26 -39.72
N LYS A 293 2.94 12.78 -40.96
CA LYS A 293 1.74 12.22 -41.61
C LYS A 293 1.45 10.81 -41.12
#